data_AF-A0AAX3EZM0-F1
#
_entry.id   AF-A0AAX3EZM0-F1
#
_cell.length_a   1.000
_cell.length_b   1.000
_cell.length_c   1.000
_cell.angle_alpha   90.00
_cell.angle_beta   90.00
_cell.angle_gamma   90.00
#
_symmetry.space_group_name_H-M   'P 1'
#
loop_
_entity.id
_entity.type
_entity.pdbx_description
1 polymer ?
#
loop_
_entity_poly.entity_id
_entity_poly.type
_entity_poly.pdbx_seq_one_letter_code
_entity_poly.pdbx_strand_id
1 'polypeptide(L)' 'MTIKIYGEYIKLSQLLKKIDEVDSGGTAKFFLQNKINKVLINGKQTTERNKKVYPDDIIWINNIVHKVEKE' A
#
# COMPACT_ATOMS: atom_id res chain seq x y z
N MET A 1 5.42 8.80 7.00
CA MET A 1 4.50 8.35 8.06
C MET A 1 4.70 6.86 8.30
N THR A 2 4.39 6.34 9.48
CA THR A 2 4.54 4.90 9.78
C THR A 2 3.18 4.21 9.78
N ILE A 3 3.07 3.07 9.10
CA ILE A 3 1.87 2.23 9.08
C ILE A 3 2.15 0.98 9.92
N LYS A 4 1.43 0.83 11.03
CA LYS A 4 1.48 -0.38 11.83
C LYS A 4 0.61 -1.48 11.23
N ILE A 5 1.15 -2.67 11.06
CA ILE A 5 0.43 -3.83 10.54
C ILE A 5 0.44 -4.97 11.56
N TYR A 6 -0.65 -5.73 11.59
CA TYR A 6 -0.76 -6.94 12.41
C TYR A 6 -0.45 -8.17 11.59
N GLY A 7 0.24 -9.14 12.20
CA GLY A 7 0.60 -10.40 11.56
C GLY A 7 1.92 -10.34 10.78
N GLU A 8 2.12 -11.31 9.89
CA GLU A 8 3.36 -11.43 9.10
C GLU A 8 3.38 -10.52 7.88
N TYR A 9 2.21 -10.18 7.32
CA TYR A 9 2.08 -9.30 6.17
C TYR A 9 0.67 -8.72 6.09
N ILE A 10 0.53 -7.62 5.36
CA ILE A 10 -0.77 -7.05 4.95
C ILE A 10 -0.86 -7.05 3.43
N LYS A 11 -2.07 -7.15 2.86
CA LYS A 11 -2.26 -6.96 1.41
C LYS A 11 -2.27 -5.47 1.08
N LEU A 12 -1.72 -5.08 -0.07
CA LEU A 12 -1.67 -3.68 -0.50
C LEU A 12 -3.06 -3.01 -0.51
N SER A 13 -4.10 -3.68 -0.97
CA SER A 13 -5.49 -3.17 -0.92
C SER A 13 -6.00 -2.91 0.49
N GLN A 14 -5.61 -3.74 1.46
CA GLN A 14 -5.97 -3.54 2.87
C GLN A 14 -5.14 -2.43 3.50
N LEU A 15 -3.87 -2.30 3.13
CA LEU A 15 -3.00 -1.21 3.57
C LEU A 15 -3.52 0.13 3.07
N LEU A 16 -3.84 0.25 1.77
CA LEU A 16 -4.42 1.46 1.18
C LEU A 16 -5.71 1.86 1.89
N LYS A 17 -6.56 0.88 2.24
CA LYS A 17 -7.78 1.14 3.01
C LYS A 17 -7.47 1.60 4.44
N LYS A 18 -6.45 1.02 5.09
CA LYS A 18 -6.06 1.35 6.46
C LYS A 18 -5.52 2.78 6.60
N ILE A 19 -4.96 3.33 5.53
CA ILE A 19 -4.49 4.72 5.49
C ILE A 19 -5.50 5.69 4.84
N ASP A 20 -6.74 5.24 4.65
CA ASP A 20 -7.83 6.02 4.06
C ASP A 20 -7.53 6.56 2.64
N GLU A 21 -6.59 5.95 1.91
CA GLU A 21 -6.34 6.28 0.50
C GLU A 21 -7.45 5.74 -0.42
N VAL A 22 -8.14 4.68 0.01
CA VAL A 22 -9.25 4.06 -0.74
C VAL A 22 -10.37 3.60 0.18
N ASP A 23 -11.62 3.88 -0.20
CA ASP A 23 -12.81 3.48 0.57
C ASP A 23 -13.11 1.96 0.51
N SER A 24 -12.80 1.33 -0.63
CA SER A 24 -13.20 -0.05 -0.90
C SER A 24 -12.15 -0.83 -1.67
N GLY A 25 -12.24 -2.16 -1.61
CA GLY A 25 -11.39 -3.04 -2.44
C GLY A 25 -11.63 -2.89 -3.94
N GLY A 26 -12.81 -2.40 -4.35
CA GLY A 26 -13.10 -2.02 -5.73
C GLY A 26 -12.31 -0.78 -6.12
N THR A 27 -12.36 0.27 -5.30
CA THR A 27 -11.61 1.52 -5.47
C THR A 27 -10.10 1.27 -5.48
N ALA A 28 -9.59 0.34 -4.66
CA ALA A 28 -8.19 -0.06 -4.67
C ALA A 28 -7.69 -0.57 -6.03
N LYS A 29 -8.54 -1.30 -6.77
CA LYS A 29 -8.20 -1.76 -8.13
C LYS A 29 -8.07 -0.57 -9.07
N PHE A 30 -9.04 0.33 -9.05
CA PHE A 30 -9.01 1.54 -9.88
C PHE A 30 -7.82 2.43 -9.50
N PHE A 31 -7.54 2.61 -8.22
CA PHE A 31 -6.41 3.40 -7.73
C PHE A 31 -5.08 2.88 -8.30
N LEU A 32 -4.83 1.58 -8.20
CA LEU A 32 -3.59 0.95 -8.68
C LEU A 32 -3.49 0.82 -10.20
N GLN A 33 -4.62 0.75 -10.91
CA GLN A 33 -4.65 0.71 -12.38
C GLN A 33 -4.63 2.11 -13.01
N ASN A 34 -5.00 3.14 -12.25
CA ASN A 34 -4.97 4.50 -12.73
C ASN A 34 -3.51 4.97 -12.86
N LYS A 35 -3.11 5.39 -14.07
CA LYS A 35 -1.76 5.88 -14.38
C LYS A 35 -1.38 7.14 -13.62
N ILE A 36 -2.36 7.84 -13.04
CA ILE A 36 -2.14 9.02 -12.20
C ILE A 36 -1.53 8.62 -10.86
N ASN A 37 -1.92 7.47 -10.30
CA ASN A 37 -1.44 7.07 -9.00
C ASN A 37 -0.21 6.17 -9.13
N LYS A 38 0.86 6.50 -8.39
CA LYS A 38 2.09 5.72 -8.41
C LYS A 38 2.30 5.07 -7.05
N VAL A 39 2.24 3.74 -7.03
CA VAL A 39 2.53 2.94 -5.84
C VAL A 39 3.82 2.14 -6.06
N LEU A 40 4.81 2.36 -5.20
CA LEU A 40 6.05 1.59 -5.17
C LEU A 40 6.21 0.91 -3.83
N ILE A 41 6.74 -0.31 -3.84
CA ILE A 41 7.18 -1.02 -2.64
C ILE A 41 8.68 -1.26 -2.79
N ASN A 42 9.48 -0.74 -1.85
CA ASN A 42 10.94 -0.79 -1.89
C ASN A 42 11.51 -0.32 -3.24
N GLY A 43 10.93 0.75 -3.80
CA GLY A 43 11.34 1.33 -5.09
C GLY A 43 10.83 0.58 -6.33
N LYS A 44 10.10 -0.53 -6.18
CA LYS A 44 9.49 -1.28 -7.29
C LYS A 44 8.04 -0.89 -7.46
N GLN A 45 7.69 -0.36 -8.63
CA GLN A 45 6.30 -0.03 -8.95
C GLN A 45 5.46 -1.32 -8.98
N THR A 46 4.28 -1.26 -8.36
CA THR A 46 3.33 -2.36 -8.34
C THR A 46 1.93 -1.86 -8.63
N THR A 47 1.18 -2.65 -9.40
CA THR A 47 -0.26 -2.45 -9.64
C THR A 47 -1.09 -3.59 -9.04
N GLU A 48 -0.44 -4.51 -8.33
CA GLU A 48 -1.06 -5.70 -7.77
C GLU A 48 -1.75 -5.38 -6.43
N ARG A 49 -3.09 -5.33 -6.43
CA ARG A 49 -3.88 -5.06 -5.19
C ARG A 49 -3.69 -6.08 -4.07
N ASN A 50 -3.27 -7.30 -4.41
CA ASN A 50 -3.05 -8.40 -3.47
C ASN A 50 -1.57 -8.61 -3.15
N LYS A 51 -0.69 -7.68 -3.56
CA LYS A 51 0.73 -7.73 -3.20
C LYS A 51 0.85 -7.79 -1.68
N LYS A 52 1.67 -8.71 -1.19
CA LYS A 52 1.98 -8.80 0.24
C LYS A 52 3.01 -7.72 0.57
N VAL A 53 2.73 -6.99 1.64
CA VAL A 53 3.58 -5.97 2.24
C VAL A 53 3.97 -6.47 3.61
N TYR A 54 5.26 -6.50 3.88
CA TYR A 54 5.82 -7.01 5.10
C TYR A 54 6.24 -5.87 6.03
N PRO A 55 6.42 -6.12 7.34
CA PRO A 55 7.09 -5.18 8.22
C PRO A 55 8.46 -4.78 7.65
N ASP A 56 8.86 -3.54 7.89
CA ASP A 56 10.06 -2.88 7.35
C ASP A 56 10.04 -2.56 5.84
N ASP A 57 8.97 -2.90 5.11
CA ASP A 57 8.78 -2.42 3.74
C ASP A 57 8.55 -0.91 3.71
N ILE A 58 9.09 -0.27 2.67
CA ILE A 58 8.87 1.14 2.36
C ILE A 58 7.89 1.23 1.20
N ILE A 59 6.72 1.80 1.48
CA ILE A 59 5.67 2.06 0.48
C ILE A 59 5.69 3.52 0.09
N TRP A 60 5.66 3.78 -1.21
CA TRP A 60 5.56 5.13 -1.76
C TRP A 60 4.26 5.26 -2.54
N ILE A 61 3.38 6.16 -2.13
CA ILE A 61 2.08 6.41 -2.78
C ILE A 61 2.00 7.89 -3.13
N ASN A 62 1.85 8.22 -4.41
CA ASN A 62 1.55 9.60 -4.88
C ASN A 62 2.46 10.71 -4.31
N ASN A 63 3.73 10.37 -4.03
CA ASN A 63 4.77 11.19 -3.41
C ASN A 63 4.91 11.11 -1.88
N ILE A 64 4.02 10.40 -1.19
CA ILE A 64 4.10 10.18 0.26
C ILE A 64 4.77 8.85 0.56
N VAL A 65 5.83 8.89 1.37
CA VAL A 65 6.54 7.69 1.82
C VAL A 65 5.98 7.22 3.16
N HIS A 66 5.62 5.95 3.18
CA HIS A 66 5.11 5.21 4.32
C HIS A 66 6.07 4.09 4.68
N LYS A 67 6.55 4.05 5.92
CA LYS A 67 7.30 2.91 6.44
C LYS A 67 6.31 1.95 7.10
N VAL A 68 6.38 0.67 6.76
CA VAL A 68 5.57 -0.35 7.41
C VAL A 68 6.31 -0.85 8.65
N GLU A 69 5.63 -0.87 9.79
CA GLU A 69 6.17 -1.44 11.02
C GLU A 69 5.19 -2.49 11.54
N LYS A 70 5.74 -3.51 12.21
CA LYS A 70 4.91 -4.47 12.92
C LYS A 70 4.34 -3.78 14.15
N GLU A 71 3.04 -3.95 14.39
CA GLU A 71 2.45 -3.52 15.65
C GLU A 71 2.94 -4.34 16.85
#